data_AF-A0A8C2S4R7-F1
#
_entry.id   AF-A0A8C2S4R7-F1
#
_cell.length_a   1.000
_cell.length_b   1.000
_cell.length_c   1.000
_cell.angle_alpha   90.00
_cell.angle_beta   90.00
_cell.angle_gamma   90.00
#
_symmetry.space_group_name_H-M   'P 1'
#
loop_
_entity.id
_entity.type
_entity.pdbx_description
1 polymer ?
#
loop_
_entity_poly.entity_id
_entity_poly.type
_entity_poly.pdbx_seq_one_letter_code
_entity_poly.pdbx_strand_id
1 'polypeptide(L)'
;MTDQENNNNISSNPFAALFGSLADAKQFAAIQKEQLKQQSGNFSMFERIVTVNDLHFLTDELPASPDDSDNSVSESLDEFDYSVAEISRSFRSQQEICEQLNINHMIQRIFLITLDNSDPSLKSGNGIPSRCVYLEEMAVDLEDQDWLDMNNVEQVPFFHSLHVPSVKINPGNHLINMTSSTTLNLSADRDAGERHSFCYLYSCFQRAKEEITKVPENLLPFAVQCRNLTVSNTRTVLLTPEIYVDQNIHEQLVDLMVEATLGGHFEGVAEFLDEVIGALILDEEVRTFPEVMIPVFDILLGRIKDLELCQILLYAYLDILLYFTKQKDMAKVFVDYIQPKDPSNGQMYQKTLLGVILNISCLLKTPGVIENHGYFLNPSRSSPQEIKVQEANIHQVELFPAQSPALNSHFPHQGIS
;
A
#
# COMPACT_ATOMS: atom_id res chain seq x y z
N MET A 1 -1.08 -57.97 -46.41
CA MET A 1 -0.60 -56.65 -46.83
C MET A 1 -1.70 -55.67 -46.53
N THR A 2 -1.33 -54.63 -45.79
CA THR A 2 -2.06 -53.36 -45.51
C THR A 2 -3.47 -53.47 -44.96
N ASP A 3 -3.64 -52.99 -43.72
CA ASP A 3 -4.71 -52.04 -43.42
C ASP A 3 -4.11 -50.91 -42.57
N GLN A 4 -4.11 -49.73 -43.18
CA GLN A 4 -4.00 -48.43 -42.53
C GLN A 4 -5.29 -48.20 -41.71
N GLU A 5 -5.16 -47.53 -40.57
CA GLU A 5 -6.15 -46.64 -39.93
C GLU A 5 -6.17 -46.82 -38.40
N ASN A 6 -5.31 -46.06 -37.72
CA ASN A 6 -5.69 -45.31 -36.51
C ASN A 6 -4.54 -44.38 -36.10
N ASN A 7 -4.16 -43.48 -37.02
CA ASN A 7 -3.37 -42.30 -36.69
C ASN A 7 -4.33 -41.20 -36.20
N ASN A 8 -4.75 -41.31 -34.94
CA ASN A 8 -5.42 -40.19 -34.27
C ASN A 8 -4.35 -39.28 -33.66
N ASN A 9 -4.03 -38.25 -34.45
CA ASN A 9 -3.32 -37.00 -34.15
C ASN A 9 -2.77 -36.81 -32.73
N ILE A 10 -1.51 -37.22 -32.52
CA ILE A 10 -0.67 -36.83 -31.37
C ILE A 10 0.13 -35.54 -31.68
N SER A 11 0.05 -35.02 -32.91
CA SER A 11 0.86 -33.89 -33.40
C SER A 11 0.50 -32.51 -32.81
N SER A 12 -0.63 -32.39 -32.10
CA SER A 12 -1.09 -31.13 -31.48
C SER A 12 -0.89 -31.06 -29.96
N ASN A 13 -0.33 -32.10 -29.32
CA ASN A 13 -0.04 -32.09 -27.89
C ASN A 13 1.44 -31.73 -27.64
N PRO A 14 1.75 -30.60 -26.96
CA PRO A 14 3.13 -30.20 -26.68
C PRO A 14 3.91 -31.19 -25.80
N PHE A 15 3.23 -32.14 -25.17
CA PHE A 15 3.82 -33.19 -24.33
C PHE A 15 4.02 -34.53 -25.05
N ALA A 16 3.64 -34.64 -26.33
CA ALA A 16 3.79 -35.84 -27.13
C ALA A 16 5.23 -36.37 -27.22
N ALA A 17 6.22 -35.49 -27.14
CA ALA A 17 7.64 -35.83 -27.19
C ALA A 17 8.18 -36.48 -25.90
N LEU A 18 7.43 -36.44 -24.80
CA LEU A 18 7.86 -36.98 -23.50
C LEU A 18 7.69 -38.50 -23.38
N PHE A 19 6.91 -39.13 -24.27
CA PHE A 19 6.58 -40.56 -24.17
C PHE A 19 6.73 -41.24 -25.53
N GLY A 20 7.46 -42.37 -25.57
CA GLY A 20 7.74 -43.09 -26.82
C GLY A 20 6.53 -43.84 -27.40
N SER A 21 5.46 -44.01 -26.60
CA SER A 21 4.19 -44.60 -27.03
C SER A 21 3.05 -44.26 -26.06
N LEU A 22 1.80 -44.49 -26.48
CA LEU A 22 0.62 -44.34 -25.62
C LEU A 22 0.67 -45.29 -24.40
N ALA A 23 1.30 -46.44 -24.54
CA ALA A 23 1.47 -47.40 -23.44
C ALA A 23 2.40 -46.82 -22.35
N ASP A 24 3.48 -46.16 -22.77
CA ASP A 24 4.45 -45.49 -21.89
C ASP A 24 3.79 -44.36 -21.08
N ALA A 25 2.97 -43.53 -21.74
CA ALA A 25 2.25 -42.45 -21.10
C ALA A 25 1.23 -42.97 -20.05
N LYS A 26 0.52 -44.06 -20.36
CA LYS A 26 -0.42 -44.70 -19.41
C LYS A 26 0.30 -45.29 -18.20
N GLN A 27 1.50 -45.85 -18.40
CA GLN A 27 2.29 -46.44 -17.32
C GLN A 27 2.85 -45.36 -16.40
N PHE A 28 3.32 -44.23 -16.96
CA PHE A 28 3.74 -43.07 -16.18
C PHE A 28 2.61 -42.48 -15.32
N ALA A 29 1.41 -42.35 -15.90
CA ALA A 29 0.23 -41.87 -15.17
C ALA A 29 -0.19 -42.81 -14.02
N ALA A 30 -0.08 -44.13 -14.22
CA ALA A 30 -0.37 -45.12 -13.18
C ALA A 30 0.61 -45.01 -11.99
N ILE A 31 1.90 -44.82 -12.27
CA ILE A 31 2.94 -44.67 -11.25
C ILE A 31 2.75 -43.38 -10.45
N GLN A 32 2.40 -42.26 -11.09
CA GLN A 32 2.08 -41.02 -10.37
C GLN A 32 0.85 -41.18 -9.46
N LYS A 33 -0.18 -41.89 -9.91
CA LYS A 33 -1.39 -42.13 -9.12
C LYS A 33 -1.13 -42.98 -7.89
N GLU A 34 -0.16 -43.90 -7.95
CA GLU A 34 0.30 -44.66 -6.78
C GLU A 34 1.17 -43.84 -5.83
N GLN A 35 2.03 -42.94 -6.34
CA GLN A 35 2.84 -42.04 -5.51
C GLN A 35 1.98 -41.01 -4.75
N LEU A 36 0.94 -40.46 -5.40
CA LEU A 36 -0.05 -39.59 -4.76
C LEU A 36 -0.85 -40.30 -3.66
N LYS A 37 -1.18 -41.58 -3.85
CA LYS A 37 -1.84 -42.39 -2.81
C LYS A 37 -0.94 -42.67 -1.59
N GLN A 38 0.37 -42.76 -1.77
CA GLN A 38 1.30 -43.00 -0.67
C GLN A 38 1.65 -41.71 0.11
N GLN A 39 1.55 -40.54 -0.50
CA GLN A 39 1.74 -39.24 0.17
C GLN A 39 0.46 -38.72 0.87
N SER A 40 -0.72 -39.24 0.51
CA SER A 40 -2.02 -38.90 1.12
C SER A 40 -2.27 -39.46 2.54
N GLY A 41 -1.30 -40.17 3.14
CA GLY A 41 -1.44 -40.77 4.48
C GLY A 41 -1.27 -39.82 5.66
N ASN A 42 -0.90 -38.55 5.47
CA ASN A 42 -0.55 -37.62 6.55
C ASN A 42 -1.12 -36.19 6.43
N PHE A 43 -2.17 -35.96 5.64
CA PHE A 43 -2.89 -34.68 5.63
C PHE A 43 -4.39 -34.91 5.76
N SER A 44 -4.97 -34.54 6.91
CA SER A 44 -6.41 -34.54 7.09
C SER A 44 -7.01 -33.20 6.65
N MET A 45 -8.01 -33.32 5.77
CA MET A 45 -9.15 -32.40 5.63
C MET A 45 -8.87 -31.02 5.01
N PHE A 46 -8.23 -30.95 3.84
CA PHE A 46 -8.41 -29.81 2.90
C PHE A 46 -7.98 -30.27 1.49
N GLU A 47 -8.94 -30.72 0.68
CA GLU A 47 -8.98 -30.58 -0.80
C GLU A 47 -10.06 -31.53 -1.36
N ARG A 48 -11.20 -30.95 -1.73
CA ARG A 48 -12.13 -31.54 -2.70
C ARG A 48 -12.58 -30.43 -3.64
N ILE A 49 -11.67 -30.01 -4.52
CA ILE A 49 -12.05 -29.32 -5.75
C ILE A 49 -12.09 -30.39 -6.83
N VAL A 50 -13.30 -30.78 -7.22
CA VAL A 50 -13.53 -31.63 -8.39
C VAL A 50 -13.55 -30.70 -9.61
N THR A 51 -12.59 -30.84 -10.51
CA THR A 51 -12.61 -30.15 -11.81
C THR A 51 -13.59 -30.85 -12.76
N VAL A 52 -14.40 -30.06 -13.47
CA VAL A 52 -15.57 -30.46 -14.28
C VAL A 52 -15.24 -31.35 -15.51
N ASN A 53 -13.97 -31.66 -15.78
CA ASN A 53 -13.58 -32.45 -16.96
C ASN A 53 -13.52 -33.98 -16.74
N ASP A 54 -13.68 -34.48 -15.52
CA ASP A 54 -13.58 -35.92 -15.22
C ASP A 54 -14.93 -36.68 -15.22
N LEU A 55 -16.05 -36.02 -15.54
CA LEU A 55 -17.38 -36.65 -15.49
C LEU A 55 -17.96 -37.10 -16.85
N HIS A 56 -17.19 -37.05 -17.94
CA HIS A 56 -17.71 -37.31 -19.29
C HIS A 56 -17.26 -38.63 -19.94
N PHE A 57 -16.62 -39.55 -19.20
CA PHE A 57 -16.03 -40.78 -19.76
C PHE A 57 -16.49 -42.11 -19.14
N LEU A 58 -17.64 -42.15 -18.46
CA LEU A 58 -18.19 -43.39 -17.88
C LEU A 58 -19.63 -43.68 -18.31
N THR A 59 -19.91 -43.54 -19.60
CA THR A 59 -21.09 -44.15 -20.23
C THR A 59 -20.71 -44.59 -21.63
N ASP A 60 -20.06 -45.74 -21.76
CA ASP A 60 -20.43 -46.69 -22.80
C ASP A 60 -19.65 -48.01 -22.66
N GLU A 61 -20.36 -49.07 -23.05
CA GLU A 61 -19.94 -50.45 -23.25
C GLU A 61 -19.81 -51.35 -22.02
N LEU A 62 -20.80 -52.24 -21.84
CA LEU A 62 -20.64 -53.69 -21.63
C LEU A 62 -21.99 -54.39 -21.96
N PRO A 63 -22.01 -55.71 -22.25
CA PRO A 63 -22.59 -56.25 -23.47
C PRO A 63 -23.98 -56.89 -23.32
N ALA A 64 -24.63 -57.09 -24.46
CA ALA A 64 -25.91 -57.75 -24.63
C ALA A 64 -25.92 -59.23 -24.21
N SER A 65 -26.99 -59.63 -23.52
CA SER A 65 -27.54 -60.99 -23.56
C SER A 65 -29.07 -60.96 -23.41
N PRO A 66 -29.81 -61.86 -24.07
CA PRO A 66 -31.26 -61.75 -24.25
C PRO A 66 -32.04 -62.55 -23.20
N ASP A 67 -33.20 -62.06 -22.76
CA ASP A 67 -34.41 -62.90 -22.68
C ASP A 67 -35.67 -62.09 -22.33
N ASP A 68 -36.81 -62.64 -22.77
CA ASP A 68 -38.15 -62.09 -22.82
C ASP A 68 -38.80 -61.73 -21.46
N SER A 69 -39.64 -60.68 -21.43
CA SER A 69 -41.04 -60.80 -20.95
C SER A 69 -41.78 -59.45 -20.93
N ASP A 70 -42.95 -59.44 -21.54
CA ASP A 70 -43.99 -58.42 -21.41
C ASP A 70 -44.49 -58.33 -19.96
N ASN A 71 -44.45 -57.12 -19.36
CA ASN A 71 -45.63 -56.60 -18.65
C ASN A 71 -45.52 -55.09 -18.36
N SER A 72 -46.63 -54.40 -18.58
CA SER A 72 -46.84 -52.99 -18.27
C SER A 72 -46.74 -52.69 -16.77
N VAL A 73 -46.15 -51.55 -16.38
CA VAL A 73 -46.78 -50.52 -15.52
C VAL A 73 -46.04 -49.20 -15.77
N SER A 74 -46.79 -48.18 -16.19
CA SER A 74 -46.35 -46.80 -16.23
C SER A 74 -46.47 -46.21 -14.81
N GLU A 75 -45.37 -46.15 -14.07
CA GLU A 75 -45.26 -45.28 -12.89
C GLU A 75 -44.32 -44.12 -13.23
N SER A 76 -44.91 -42.93 -13.30
CA SER A 76 -44.25 -41.64 -13.44
C SER A 76 -43.33 -41.39 -12.24
N LEU A 77 -42.03 -41.48 -12.46
CA LEU A 77 -41.01 -40.89 -11.60
C LEU A 77 -40.65 -39.49 -12.15
N ASP A 78 -41.62 -38.59 -12.15
CA ASP A 78 -41.40 -37.16 -12.36
C ASP A 78 -41.21 -36.49 -10.99
N GLU A 79 -40.08 -36.74 -10.34
CA GLU A 79 -39.61 -35.89 -9.25
C GLU A 79 -38.17 -36.29 -8.94
N PHE A 80 -37.21 -35.59 -9.55
CA PHE A 80 -35.82 -35.32 -9.11
C PHE A 80 -34.98 -34.87 -10.32
N ASP A 81 -35.49 -33.92 -11.11
CA ASP A 81 -34.66 -33.12 -12.00
C ASP A 81 -34.43 -31.75 -11.32
N TYR A 82 -33.63 -31.77 -10.23
CA TYR A 82 -32.95 -30.55 -9.81
C TYR A 82 -32.03 -30.17 -10.96
N SER A 83 -32.54 -29.32 -11.84
CA SER A 83 -31.91 -29.08 -13.14
C SER A 83 -30.45 -28.71 -12.93
N VAL A 84 -29.55 -29.34 -13.68
CA VAL A 84 -28.13 -29.00 -13.70
C VAL A 84 -27.92 -27.49 -13.92
N ALA A 85 -28.89 -26.82 -14.56
CA ALA A 85 -28.94 -25.37 -14.72
C ALA A 85 -29.20 -24.58 -13.43
N GLU A 86 -30.00 -25.10 -12.50
CA GLU A 86 -30.26 -24.51 -11.19
C GLU A 86 -29.08 -24.73 -10.23
N ILE A 87 -28.46 -25.92 -10.29
CA ILE A 87 -27.20 -26.21 -9.60
C ILE A 87 -26.07 -25.31 -10.15
N SER A 88 -25.95 -25.16 -11.47
CA SER A 88 -24.95 -24.27 -12.10
C SER A 88 -25.20 -22.80 -11.81
N ARG A 89 -26.47 -22.35 -11.71
CA ARG A 89 -26.81 -21.00 -11.26
C ARG A 89 -26.47 -20.78 -9.79
N SER A 90 -26.77 -21.76 -8.94
CA SER A 90 -26.36 -21.78 -7.53
C SER A 90 -24.84 -21.67 -7.39
N PHE A 91 -24.07 -22.46 -8.13
CA PHE A 91 -22.61 -22.40 -8.11
C PHE A 91 -22.05 -21.06 -8.62
N ARG A 92 -22.62 -20.48 -9.70
CA ARG A 92 -22.21 -19.14 -10.16
C ARG A 92 -22.55 -18.06 -9.13
N SER A 93 -23.73 -18.12 -8.50
CA SER A 93 -24.10 -17.19 -7.44
C SER A 93 -23.21 -17.33 -6.19
N GLN A 94 -22.82 -18.56 -5.83
CA GLN A 94 -21.88 -18.80 -4.72
C GLN A 94 -20.47 -18.30 -5.05
N GLN A 95 -20.02 -18.43 -6.30
CA GLN A 95 -18.74 -17.90 -6.75
C GLN A 95 -18.73 -16.37 -6.72
N GLU A 96 -19.81 -15.72 -7.20
CA GLU A 96 -19.98 -14.26 -7.12
C GLU A 96 -20.01 -13.76 -5.67
N ILE A 97 -20.70 -14.47 -4.77
CA ILE A 97 -20.71 -14.13 -3.33
C ILE A 97 -19.32 -14.27 -2.71
N CYS A 98 -18.57 -15.33 -3.04
CA CYS A 98 -17.19 -15.51 -2.57
C CYS A 98 -16.26 -14.41 -3.09
N GLU A 99 -16.41 -14.00 -4.35
CA GLU A 99 -15.63 -12.91 -4.94
C GLU A 99 -15.94 -11.57 -4.24
N GLN A 100 -17.21 -11.24 -4.01
CA GLN A 100 -17.62 -10.06 -3.26
C GLN A 100 -17.09 -10.06 -1.83
N LEU A 101 -17.14 -11.21 -1.15
CA LEU A 101 -16.59 -11.35 0.20
C LEU A 101 -15.07 -11.11 0.23
N ASN A 102 -14.35 -11.63 -0.78
CA ASN A 102 -12.92 -11.42 -0.91
C ASN A 102 -12.56 -9.94 -1.18
N ILE A 103 -13.35 -9.26 -2.01
CA ILE A 103 -13.23 -7.82 -2.26
C ILE A 103 -13.45 -7.04 -0.96
N ASN A 104 -14.54 -7.33 -0.23
CA ASN A 104 -14.82 -6.72 1.07
C ASN A 104 -13.63 -6.90 2.04
N HIS A 105 -13.16 -8.13 2.25
CA HIS A 105 -12.02 -8.38 3.14
C HIS A 105 -10.75 -7.67 2.70
N MET A 106 -10.49 -7.58 1.39
CA MET A 106 -9.35 -6.84 0.85
C MET A 106 -9.46 -5.35 1.16
N ILE A 107 -10.62 -4.73 0.92
CA ILE A 107 -10.88 -3.33 1.25
C ILE A 107 -10.69 -3.09 2.75
N GLN A 108 -11.24 -3.97 3.60
CA GLN A 108 -11.08 -3.90 5.05
C GLN A 108 -9.60 -3.97 5.46
N ARG A 109 -8.79 -4.83 4.85
CA ARG A 109 -7.34 -4.90 5.11
C ARG A 109 -6.60 -3.62 4.70
N ILE A 110 -6.98 -3.01 3.58
CA ILE A 110 -6.31 -1.82 3.05
C ILE A 110 -6.68 -0.56 3.85
N PHE A 111 -7.97 -0.37 4.13
CA PHE A 111 -8.49 0.86 4.72
C PHE A 111 -8.83 0.73 6.22
N LEU A 112 -8.86 -0.48 6.80
CA LEU A 112 -9.21 -0.70 8.21
C LEU A 112 -10.56 -0.10 8.62
N ILE A 113 -11.56 -0.27 7.77
CA ILE A 113 -12.93 0.21 7.91
C ILE A 113 -13.89 -0.96 7.78
N THR A 114 -15.14 -0.81 8.22
CA THR A 114 -16.17 -1.84 8.05
C THR A 114 -17.57 -1.26 8.20
N LEU A 115 -18.54 -1.91 7.53
CA LEU A 115 -19.98 -1.68 7.69
C LEU A 115 -20.63 -2.76 8.57
N ASP A 116 -19.85 -3.75 9.02
CA ASP A 116 -20.36 -4.89 9.78
C ASP A 116 -20.04 -4.74 11.28
N ASN A 117 -21.09 -4.46 12.07
CA ASN A 117 -21.03 -4.40 13.54
C ASN A 117 -21.46 -5.70 14.23
N SER A 118 -21.47 -6.83 13.52
CA SER A 118 -21.76 -8.15 14.09
C SER A 118 -20.67 -8.62 15.05
N ASP A 119 -21.04 -9.57 15.92
CA ASP A 119 -20.17 -10.13 16.95
C ASP A 119 -18.89 -10.74 16.33
N PRO A 120 -17.68 -10.39 16.81
CA PRO A 120 -16.42 -10.93 16.31
C PRO A 120 -16.27 -12.46 16.43
N SER A 121 -17.14 -13.15 17.17
CA SER A 121 -17.23 -14.62 17.19
C SER A 121 -17.91 -15.22 15.95
N LEU A 122 -18.72 -14.44 15.24
CA LEU A 122 -19.39 -14.85 14.00
C LEU A 122 -18.52 -14.62 12.76
N LYS A 123 -17.46 -13.82 12.89
CA LYS A 123 -16.54 -13.46 11.81
C LYS A 123 -15.49 -14.55 11.61
N SER A 124 -15.40 -15.09 10.40
CA SER A 124 -14.39 -16.10 10.07
C SER A 124 -12.99 -15.45 10.09
N GLY A 125 -12.07 -15.97 10.89
CA GLY A 125 -10.75 -15.35 11.15
C GLY A 125 -9.76 -15.38 9.99
N ASN A 126 -10.18 -15.72 8.77
CA ASN A 126 -9.29 -15.81 7.62
C ASN A 126 -9.22 -14.49 6.87
N GLY A 127 -8.13 -13.74 7.09
CA GLY A 127 -7.77 -12.58 6.27
C GLY A 127 -8.50 -11.27 6.60
N ILE A 128 -9.21 -11.21 7.73
CA ILE A 128 -9.84 -9.98 8.23
C ILE A 128 -8.87 -9.27 9.18
N PRO A 129 -8.68 -7.93 9.09
CA PRO A 129 -7.87 -7.19 10.06
C PRO A 129 -8.43 -7.35 11.48
N SER A 130 -7.61 -7.19 12.52
CA SER A 130 -8.09 -7.35 13.91
C SER A 130 -8.95 -6.18 14.40
N ARG A 131 -8.70 -4.98 13.86
CA ARG A 131 -9.41 -3.74 14.23
C ARG A 131 -9.82 -3.01 12.97
N CYS A 132 -11.06 -2.53 12.97
CA CYS A 132 -11.58 -1.63 11.96
C CYS A 132 -12.38 -0.50 12.62
N VAL A 133 -12.52 0.60 11.88
CA VAL A 133 -13.45 1.67 12.20
C VAL A 133 -14.82 1.34 11.60
N TYR A 134 -15.84 1.31 12.45
CA TYR A 134 -17.22 1.14 12.00
C TYR A 134 -17.78 2.44 11.43
N LEU A 135 -18.27 2.39 10.19
CA LEU A 135 -18.86 3.53 9.50
C LEU A 135 -20.38 3.55 9.68
N GLU A 136 -20.83 4.00 10.86
CA GLU A 136 -22.25 4.00 11.26
C GLU A 136 -23.14 4.77 10.26
N GLU A 137 -22.75 5.99 9.87
CA GLU A 137 -23.55 6.84 8.97
C GLU A 137 -23.75 6.18 7.60
N MET A 138 -22.68 5.59 7.05
CA MET A 138 -22.73 4.91 5.76
C MET A 138 -23.51 3.59 5.85
N ALA A 139 -23.44 2.88 6.97
CA ALA A 139 -24.22 1.67 7.19
C ALA A 139 -25.73 1.98 7.26
N VAL A 140 -26.10 3.14 7.81
CA VAL A 140 -27.50 3.62 7.83
C VAL A 140 -27.98 3.97 6.42
N ASP A 141 -27.17 4.69 5.63
CA ASP A 141 -27.55 5.12 4.28
C ASP A 141 -27.75 3.97 3.29
N LEU A 142 -27.07 2.84 3.51
CA LEU A 142 -27.14 1.67 2.65
C LEU A 142 -28.24 0.67 3.03
N GLU A 143 -28.98 0.94 4.13
CA GLU A 143 -30.18 0.29 4.72
C GLU A 143 -30.20 -1.26 4.86
N ASP A 144 -29.40 -2.04 4.12
CA ASP A 144 -29.35 -3.52 4.16
C ASP A 144 -27.99 -4.10 3.66
N GLN A 145 -26.97 -3.27 3.41
CA GLN A 145 -25.64 -3.73 2.96
C GLN A 145 -24.60 -3.60 4.08
N ASP A 146 -24.10 -4.75 4.57
CA ASP A 146 -23.06 -4.85 5.61
C ASP A 146 -21.64 -5.11 5.05
N TRP A 147 -21.49 -5.21 3.73
CA TRP A 147 -20.21 -5.39 3.05
C TRP A 147 -19.77 -4.18 2.23
N LEU A 148 -18.46 -3.97 2.13
CA LEU A 148 -17.86 -2.96 1.26
C LEU A 148 -17.62 -3.54 -0.14
N ASP A 149 -18.07 -2.81 -1.17
CA ASP A 149 -17.75 -3.07 -2.57
C ASP A 149 -17.04 -1.87 -3.20
N MET A 150 -16.62 -1.98 -4.46
CA MET A 150 -15.87 -0.91 -5.12
C MET A 150 -16.68 0.36 -5.41
N ASN A 151 -18.01 0.25 -5.59
CA ASN A 151 -18.85 1.42 -5.84
C ASN A 151 -18.99 2.27 -4.58
N ASN A 152 -19.08 1.58 -3.44
CA ASN A 152 -19.18 2.17 -2.12
C ASN A 152 -17.79 2.70 -1.69
N VAL A 153 -16.73 1.97 -1.98
CA VAL A 153 -15.35 2.36 -1.63
C VAL A 153 -14.91 3.64 -2.30
N GLU A 154 -15.35 3.99 -3.51
CA GLU A 154 -14.99 5.30 -4.07
C GLU A 154 -15.52 6.47 -3.22
N GLN A 155 -16.63 6.26 -2.51
CA GLN A 155 -17.21 7.23 -1.60
C GLN A 155 -16.59 7.13 -0.19
N VAL A 156 -16.06 5.98 0.22
CA VAL A 156 -15.65 5.73 1.61
C VAL A 156 -14.44 6.55 2.09
N PRO A 157 -13.29 6.65 1.40
CA PRO A 157 -12.19 7.49 1.85
C PRO A 157 -12.53 8.98 1.79
N PHE A 158 -13.49 9.38 0.93
CA PHE A 158 -14.13 10.69 1.04
C PHE A 158 -14.91 10.80 2.36
N PHE A 159 -15.74 9.82 2.73
CA PHE A 159 -16.49 9.83 4.01
C PHE A 159 -15.62 9.71 5.27
N HIS A 160 -14.64 8.81 5.30
CA HIS A 160 -13.72 8.58 6.41
C HIS A 160 -12.81 9.79 6.66
N SER A 161 -12.43 10.50 5.59
CA SER A 161 -11.60 11.70 5.69
C SER A 161 -12.46 12.95 5.98
N LEU A 162 -13.60 13.15 5.31
CA LEU A 162 -14.36 14.40 5.39
C LEU A 162 -15.55 14.43 6.36
N HIS A 163 -16.35 13.36 6.43
CA HIS A 163 -17.76 13.47 6.82
C HIS A 163 -18.16 12.77 8.11
N VAL A 164 -17.38 11.85 8.68
CA VAL A 164 -17.78 11.22 9.95
C VAL A 164 -17.32 12.09 11.14
N PRO A 165 -18.19 12.95 11.74
CA PRO A 165 -17.87 13.75 12.93
C PRO A 165 -17.34 12.90 14.10
N SER A 166 -17.72 11.61 14.11
CA SER A 166 -17.36 10.60 15.08
C SER A 166 -15.90 10.11 14.94
N VAL A 167 -15.30 10.20 13.74
CA VAL A 167 -13.86 9.95 13.47
C VAL A 167 -13.05 11.24 13.68
N LYS A 168 -13.62 12.41 13.38
CA LYS A 168 -13.01 13.74 13.64
C LYS A 168 -12.68 13.99 15.12
N ILE A 169 -13.45 13.43 16.05
CA ILE A 169 -13.30 13.72 17.48
C ILE A 169 -12.54 12.60 18.23
N ASN A 170 -12.71 11.32 17.88
CA ASN A 170 -11.95 10.19 18.45
C ASN A 170 -12.19 8.90 17.64
N PRO A 171 -11.28 8.47 16.73
CA PRO A 171 -11.44 7.20 16.00
C PRO A 171 -11.49 5.98 16.94
N GLY A 172 -10.91 6.10 18.15
CA GLY A 172 -10.96 5.05 19.18
C GLY A 172 -12.35 4.72 19.72
N ASN A 173 -13.36 5.60 19.55
CA ASN A 173 -14.73 5.34 20.03
C ASN A 173 -15.56 4.47 19.07
N HIS A 174 -15.16 4.39 17.81
CA HIS A 174 -15.83 3.61 16.75
C HIS A 174 -14.99 2.39 16.33
N LEU A 175 -13.93 2.12 17.10
CA LEU A 175 -13.01 1.04 16.85
C LEU A 175 -13.65 -0.27 17.31
N ILE A 176 -13.92 -1.16 16.37
CA ILE A 176 -14.52 -2.46 16.67
C ILE A 176 -13.49 -3.58 16.54
N ASN A 177 -13.66 -4.61 17.36
CA ASN A 177 -12.93 -5.86 17.22
C ASN A 177 -13.55 -6.66 16.07
N MET A 178 -12.74 -7.02 15.09
CA MET A 178 -13.16 -7.86 13.97
C MET A 178 -12.81 -9.33 14.19
N THR A 179 -11.91 -9.63 15.12
CA THR A 179 -11.54 -10.99 15.50
C THR A 179 -11.74 -11.21 16.99
N SER A 180 -12.06 -12.44 17.37
CA SER A 180 -12.38 -12.86 18.74
C SER A 180 -11.15 -12.96 19.67
N SER A 181 -10.02 -12.33 19.31
CA SER A 181 -8.79 -12.42 20.08
C SER A 181 -8.87 -11.61 21.38
N THR A 182 -8.63 -12.29 22.51
CA THR A 182 -8.54 -11.67 23.85
C THR A 182 -7.22 -10.92 24.11
N THR A 183 -6.29 -10.92 23.15
CA THR A 183 -5.01 -10.21 23.29
C THR A 183 -5.11 -8.76 22.81
N LEU A 184 -4.65 -7.84 23.64
CA LEU A 184 -4.66 -6.41 23.37
C LEU A 184 -3.61 -6.09 22.29
N ASN A 185 -4.05 -5.85 21.04
CA ASN A 185 -3.16 -5.54 19.92
C ASN A 185 -2.99 -4.01 19.77
N LEU A 186 -2.07 -3.45 20.55
CA LEU A 186 -1.79 -2.01 20.57
C LEU A 186 -1.40 -1.45 19.18
N SER A 187 -0.79 -2.26 18.31
CA SER A 187 -0.46 -1.83 16.94
C SER A 187 -1.71 -1.67 16.11
N ALA A 188 -2.60 -2.66 16.12
CA ALA A 188 -3.85 -2.59 15.36
C ALA A 188 -4.76 -1.45 15.85
N ASP A 189 -4.77 -1.19 17.16
CA ASP A 189 -5.53 -0.08 17.75
C ASP A 189 -4.99 1.27 17.28
N ARG A 190 -3.66 1.41 17.17
CA ARG A 190 -3.01 2.60 16.62
C ARG A 190 -3.29 2.75 15.13
N ASP A 191 -3.13 1.69 14.36
CA ASP A 191 -3.19 1.76 12.88
C ASP A 191 -4.62 1.99 12.38
N ALA A 192 -5.63 1.42 13.04
CA ALA A 192 -7.04 1.71 12.77
C ALA A 192 -7.53 2.99 13.47
N GLY A 193 -6.82 3.43 14.51
CA GLY A 193 -7.10 4.66 15.26
C GLY A 193 -6.32 5.90 14.80
N GLU A 194 -5.71 5.87 13.62
CA GLU A 194 -4.95 7.00 13.08
C GLU A 194 -5.87 8.23 12.91
N ARG A 195 -5.38 9.38 13.36
CA ARG A 195 -6.13 10.65 13.40
C ARG A 195 -5.70 11.60 12.29
N HIS A 196 -4.47 11.49 11.84
CA HIS A 196 -3.90 12.34 10.81
C HIS A 196 -4.26 11.80 9.44
N SER A 197 -5.08 12.54 8.69
CA SER A 197 -5.60 12.10 7.40
C SER A 197 -4.49 11.76 6.41
N PHE A 198 -3.40 12.54 6.39
CA PHE A 198 -2.28 12.30 5.48
C PHE A 198 -1.53 11.01 5.82
N CYS A 199 -1.24 10.77 7.11
CA CYS A 199 -0.56 9.57 7.59
C CYS A 199 -1.41 8.30 7.40
N TYR A 200 -2.73 8.42 7.61
CA TYR A 200 -3.67 7.34 7.34
C TYR A 200 -3.67 6.96 5.85
N LEU A 201 -3.74 7.94 4.94
CA LEU A 201 -3.71 7.67 3.50
C LEU A 201 -2.39 7.04 3.08
N TYR A 202 -1.24 7.52 3.58
CA TYR A 202 0.04 6.85 3.34
C TYR A 202 0.05 5.39 3.84
N SER A 203 -0.51 5.13 5.02
CA SER A 203 -0.62 3.77 5.56
C SER A 203 -1.53 2.88 4.68
N CYS A 204 -2.63 3.42 4.17
CA CYS A 204 -3.49 2.73 3.20
C CYS A 204 -2.75 2.41 1.91
N PHE A 205 -1.92 3.34 1.42
CA PHE A 205 -1.12 3.13 0.22
C PHE A 205 -0.13 1.97 0.41
N GLN A 206 0.57 1.93 1.56
CA GLN A 206 1.47 0.83 1.88
C GLN A 206 0.73 -0.51 1.98
N ARG A 207 -0.41 -0.56 2.67
CA ARG A 207 -1.24 -1.77 2.77
C ARG A 207 -1.75 -2.23 1.41
N ALA A 208 -2.18 -1.31 0.54
CA ALA A 208 -2.59 -1.62 -0.83
C ALA A 208 -1.42 -2.19 -1.66
N LYS A 209 -0.23 -1.61 -1.55
CA LYS A 209 0.98 -2.10 -2.23
C LYS A 209 1.34 -3.51 -1.78
N GLU A 210 1.28 -3.78 -0.48
CA GLU A 210 1.48 -5.13 0.04
C GLU A 210 0.42 -6.11 -0.45
N GLU A 211 -0.86 -5.73 -0.44
CA GLU A 211 -1.96 -6.57 -0.90
C GLU A 211 -1.82 -6.92 -2.39
N ILE A 212 -1.40 -5.99 -3.23
CA ILE A 212 -1.14 -6.22 -4.67
C ILE A 212 -0.18 -7.41 -4.90
N THR A 213 0.77 -7.64 -3.99
CA THR A 213 1.72 -8.77 -4.10
C THR A 213 1.17 -10.12 -3.61
N LYS A 214 0.08 -10.08 -2.84
CA LYS A 214 -0.51 -11.25 -2.15
C LYS A 214 -1.80 -11.74 -2.84
N VAL A 215 -2.54 -10.84 -3.48
CA VAL A 215 -3.85 -11.15 -4.05
C VAL A 215 -3.75 -11.98 -5.35
N PRO A 216 -4.72 -12.88 -5.59
CA PRO A 216 -4.84 -13.60 -6.86
C PRO A 216 -5.17 -12.64 -8.02
N GLU A 217 -4.90 -13.08 -9.26
CA GLU A 217 -5.03 -12.25 -10.48
C GLU A 217 -6.43 -11.64 -10.67
N ASN A 218 -7.48 -12.33 -10.22
CA ASN A 218 -8.86 -11.84 -10.30
C ASN A 218 -9.15 -10.65 -9.36
N LEU A 219 -8.40 -10.52 -8.26
CA LEU A 219 -8.55 -9.42 -7.31
C LEU A 219 -7.56 -8.27 -7.53
N LEU A 220 -6.53 -8.50 -8.35
CA LEU A 220 -5.48 -7.52 -8.65
C LEU A 220 -6.04 -6.17 -9.16
N PRO A 221 -7.03 -6.10 -10.09
CA PRO A 221 -7.57 -4.83 -10.55
C PRO A 221 -8.17 -3.99 -9.41
N PHE A 222 -8.84 -4.64 -8.47
CA PHE A 222 -9.47 -3.99 -7.33
C PHE A 222 -8.43 -3.48 -6.33
N ALA A 223 -7.36 -4.25 -6.08
CA ALA A 223 -6.25 -3.82 -5.22
C ALA A 223 -5.54 -2.58 -5.82
N VAL A 224 -5.32 -2.57 -7.13
CA VAL A 224 -4.76 -1.41 -7.86
C VAL A 224 -5.71 -0.21 -7.78
N GLN A 225 -7.02 -0.42 -7.95
CA GLN A 225 -8.02 0.64 -7.80
C GLN A 225 -8.01 1.23 -6.39
N CYS A 226 -7.89 0.42 -5.33
CA CYS A 226 -7.76 0.91 -3.95
C CYS A 226 -6.49 1.76 -3.76
N ARG A 227 -5.37 1.37 -4.36
CA ARG A 227 -4.14 2.17 -4.34
C ARG A 227 -4.34 3.52 -5.02
N ASN A 228 -4.90 3.52 -6.23
CA ASN A 228 -5.16 4.74 -7.01
C ASN A 228 -6.15 5.67 -6.29
N LEU A 229 -7.16 5.10 -5.64
CA LEU A 229 -8.11 5.84 -4.82
C LEU A 229 -7.42 6.53 -3.64
N THR A 230 -6.45 5.87 -3.00
CA THR A 230 -5.64 6.47 -1.94
C THR A 230 -4.86 7.69 -2.43
N VAL A 231 -4.24 7.60 -3.61
CA VAL A 231 -3.54 8.72 -4.25
C VAL A 231 -4.51 9.87 -4.59
N SER A 232 -5.67 9.55 -5.17
CA SER A 232 -6.72 10.52 -5.52
C SER A 232 -7.28 11.26 -4.30
N ASN A 233 -7.50 10.56 -3.19
CA ASN A 233 -7.95 11.20 -1.95
C ASN A 233 -6.86 12.05 -1.32
N THR A 234 -5.59 11.63 -1.40
CA THR A 234 -4.46 12.45 -0.92
C THR A 234 -4.34 13.74 -1.71
N ARG A 235 -4.53 13.66 -3.04
CA ARG A 235 -4.66 14.85 -3.90
C ARG A 235 -5.79 15.76 -3.41
N THR A 236 -6.97 15.22 -3.15
CA THR A 236 -8.13 16.00 -2.67
C THR A 236 -7.84 16.69 -1.34
N VAL A 237 -7.19 15.97 -0.41
CA VAL A 237 -6.75 16.48 0.90
C VAL A 237 -5.80 17.67 0.76
N LEU A 238 -4.89 17.62 -0.21
CA LEU A 238 -3.93 18.69 -0.49
C LEU A 238 -4.55 19.87 -1.25
N LEU A 239 -5.56 19.65 -2.08
CA LEU A 239 -6.26 20.71 -2.81
C LEU A 239 -7.23 21.50 -1.94
N THR A 240 -7.82 20.85 -0.93
CA THR A 240 -8.88 21.44 -0.08
C THR A 240 -8.61 21.28 1.43
N PRO A 241 -7.41 21.64 1.94
CA PRO A 241 -7.05 21.40 3.34
C PRO A 241 -7.99 22.05 4.36
N GLU A 242 -8.69 23.12 3.99
CA GLU A 242 -9.67 23.86 4.82
C GLU A 242 -10.87 23.04 5.29
N ILE A 243 -11.20 21.93 4.64
CA ILE A 243 -12.28 21.02 5.06
C ILE A 243 -11.89 20.22 6.32
N TYR A 244 -10.59 20.18 6.64
CA TYR A 244 -9.97 19.50 7.78
C TYR A 244 -9.62 20.51 8.89
N VAL A 245 -10.66 21.14 9.49
CA VAL A 245 -10.53 22.28 10.42
C VAL A 245 -9.55 22.05 11.60
N ASP A 246 -9.43 20.81 12.09
CA ASP A 246 -8.57 20.47 13.24
C ASP A 246 -7.22 19.84 12.85
N GLN A 247 -6.86 19.87 11.56
CA GLN A 247 -5.66 19.24 11.05
C GLN A 247 -4.82 20.19 10.19
N ASN A 248 -3.51 20.16 10.40
CA ASN A 248 -2.56 20.82 9.51
C ASN A 248 -1.98 19.81 8.51
N ILE A 249 -2.63 19.67 7.36
CA ILE A 249 -2.27 18.69 6.33
C ILE A 249 -0.82 18.86 5.83
N HIS A 250 -0.42 20.11 5.57
CA HIS A 250 0.93 20.40 5.08
C HIS A 250 2.00 20.07 6.12
N GLU A 251 1.68 20.24 7.41
CA GLU A 251 2.57 19.88 8.50
C GLU A 251 2.67 18.36 8.68
N GLN A 252 1.55 17.64 8.58
CA GLN A 252 1.54 16.17 8.58
C GLN A 252 2.42 15.59 7.47
N LEU A 253 2.41 16.19 6.28
CA LEU A 253 3.31 15.80 5.20
C LEU A 253 4.78 15.97 5.59
N VAL A 254 5.16 17.13 6.15
CA VAL A 254 6.55 17.37 6.58
C VAL A 254 6.93 16.40 7.71
N ASP A 255 6.05 16.17 8.68
CA ASP A 255 6.28 15.24 9.80
C ASP A 255 6.48 13.82 9.29
N LEU A 256 5.61 13.34 8.39
CA LEU A 256 5.75 12.01 7.77
C LEU A 256 7.10 11.87 7.04
N MET A 257 7.51 12.89 6.29
CA MET A 257 8.80 12.87 5.60
C MET A 257 9.98 12.82 6.58
N VAL A 258 9.93 13.61 7.66
CA VAL A 258 10.98 13.62 8.70
C VAL A 258 11.05 12.27 9.41
N GLU A 259 9.91 11.71 9.80
CA GLU A 259 9.83 10.39 10.43
C GLU A 259 10.39 9.30 9.52
N ALA A 260 10.06 9.33 8.23
CA ALA A 260 10.55 8.36 7.27
C ALA A 260 12.05 8.49 6.97
N THR A 261 12.58 9.73 6.94
CA THR A 261 14.01 9.96 6.80
C THR A 261 14.77 9.48 8.03
N LEU A 262 14.31 9.80 9.24
CA LEU A 262 14.94 9.36 10.49
C LEU A 262 14.81 7.84 10.70
N GLY A 263 13.72 7.25 10.25
CA GLY A 263 13.47 5.81 10.32
C GLY A 263 14.06 5.00 9.17
N GLY A 264 14.77 5.63 8.22
CA GLY A 264 15.46 4.95 7.12
C GLY A 264 14.55 4.28 6.09
N HIS A 265 13.29 4.69 5.98
CA HIS A 265 12.28 4.12 5.07
C HIS A 265 11.67 5.19 4.13
N PHE A 266 12.45 6.23 3.84
CA PHE A 266 12.04 7.35 3.00
C PHE A 266 11.64 6.95 1.57
N GLU A 267 12.17 5.84 1.05
CA GLU A 267 11.85 5.35 -0.31
C GLU A 267 10.34 5.13 -0.50
N GLY A 268 9.65 4.54 0.48
CA GLY A 268 8.22 4.30 0.38
C GLY A 268 7.40 5.59 0.42
N VAL A 269 7.85 6.61 1.17
CA VAL A 269 7.21 7.94 1.18
C VAL A 269 7.47 8.67 -0.14
N ALA A 270 8.69 8.63 -0.66
CA ALA A 270 9.04 9.26 -1.93
C ALA A 270 8.22 8.71 -3.10
N GLU A 271 8.07 7.39 -3.19
CA GLU A 271 7.23 6.74 -4.21
C GLU A 271 5.77 7.20 -4.15
N PHE A 272 5.19 7.21 -2.94
CA PHE A 272 3.83 7.69 -2.72
C PHE A 272 3.67 9.16 -3.14
N LEU A 273 4.62 10.01 -2.74
CA LEU A 273 4.60 11.43 -3.08
C LEU A 273 4.77 11.67 -4.59
N ASP A 274 5.60 10.88 -5.27
CA ASP A 274 5.77 10.98 -6.73
C ASP A 274 4.44 10.67 -7.47
N GLU A 275 3.68 9.67 -7.01
CA GLU A 275 2.34 9.39 -7.56
C GLU A 275 1.34 10.53 -7.27
N VAL A 276 1.35 11.08 -6.05
CA VAL A 276 0.47 12.21 -5.67
C VAL A 276 0.82 13.49 -6.43
N ILE A 277 2.11 13.80 -6.59
CA ILE A 277 2.59 14.93 -7.39
C ILE A 277 2.16 14.75 -8.85
N GLY A 278 2.31 13.55 -9.40
CA GLY A 278 1.82 13.22 -10.75
C GLY A 278 0.32 13.50 -10.90
N ALA A 279 -0.48 13.08 -9.92
CA ALA A 279 -1.92 13.33 -9.91
C ALA A 279 -2.28 14.82 -9.77
N LEU A 280 -1.54 15.58 -8.96
CA LEU A 280 -1.74 17.02 -8.78
C LEU A 280 -1.44 17.81 -10.06
N ILE A 281 -0.39 17.43 -10.79
CA ILE A 281 0.02 18.13 -12.03
C ILE A 281 -0.95 17.84 -13.19
N LEU A 282 -1.52 16.63 -13.23
CA LEU A 282 -2.46 16.25 -14.30
C LEU A 282 -3.79 17.01 -14.22
N ASP A 283 -4.19 17.46 -13.03
CA ASP A 283 -5.49 18.07 -12.78
C ASP A 283 -5.34 19.25 -11.80
N GLU A 284 -5.23 20.45 -12.38
CA GLU A 284 -5.09 21.74 -11.70
C GLU A 284 -6.42 22.52 -11.62
N GLU A 285 -7.57 21.84 -11.57
CA GLU A 285 -8.88 22.52 -11.60
C GLU A 285 -9.18 23.37 -10.35
N VAL A 286 -8.74 22.92 -9.17
CA VAL A 286 -9.07 23.55 -7.88
C VAL A 286 -7.99 24.51 -7.40
N ARG A 287 -6.73 24.05 -7.43
CA ARG A 287 -5.53 24.83 -7.06
C ARG A 287 -4.40 24.40 -7.97
N THR A 288 -3.49 25.33 -8.21
CA THR A 288 -2.27 25.05 -8.96
C THR A 288 -1.27 24.30 -8.08
N PHE A 289 -0.40 23.48 -8.69
CA PHE A 289 0.63 22.75 -7.95
C PHE A 289 1.51 23.66 -7.05
N PRO A 290 1.95 24.86 -7.46
CA PRO A 290 2.66 25.80 -6.59
C PRO A 290 1.88 26.20 -5.33
N GLU A 291 0.58 26.49 -5.46
CA GLU A 291 -0.27 26.90 -4.32
C GLU A 291 -0.38 25.81 -3.26
N VAL A 292 -0.35 24.54 -3.67
CA VAL A 292 -0.34 23.38 -2.76
C VAL A 292 1.00 23.20 -2.05
N MET A 293 2.11 23.46 -2.75
CA MET A 293 3.45 23.17 -2.23
C MET A 293 4.10 24.33 -1.46
N ILE A 294 3.76 25.58 -1.73
CA ILE A 294 4.30 26.74 -1.01
C ILE A 294 4.12 26.62 0.51
N PRO A 295 2.94 26.25 1.06
CA PRO A 295 2.77 26.05 2.51
C PRO A 295 3.73 25.01 3.11
N VAL A 296 4.08 23.96 2.36
CA VAL A 296 5.04 22.95 2.79
C VAL A 296 6.44 23.57 2.93
N PHE A 297 6.84 24.41 1.98
CA PHE A 297 8.10 25.14 2.06
C PHE A 297 8.12 26.21 3.15
N ASP A 298 6.98 26.84 3.46
CA ASP A 298 6.86 27.78 4.58
C ASP A 298 7.08 27.06 5.92
N ILE A 299 6.52 25.86 6.09
CA ILE A 299 6.73 25.03 7.28
C ILE A 299 8.20 24.63 7.41
N LEU A 300 8.82 24.18 6.32
CA LEU A 300 10.26 23.85 6.31
C LEU A 300 11.12 25.06 6.65
N LEU A 301 10.86 26.23 6.05
CA LEU A 301 11.57 27.47 6.38
C LEU A 301 11.41 27.81 7.86
N GLY A 302 10.18 27.69 8.39
CA GLY A 302 9.86 27.92 9.78
C GLY A 302 10.61 26.99 10.74
N ARG A 303 10.80 25.73 10.38
CA ARG A 303 11.49 24.72 11.21
C ARG A 303 13.01 24.79 11.09
N ILE A 304 13.54 25.06 9.89
CA ILE A 304 14.99 25.06 9.63
C ILE A 304 15.68 26.32 10.16
N LYS A 305 15.00 27.48 10.19
CA LYS A 305 15.59 28.76 10.61
C LYS A 305 16.21 28.75 12.01
N ASP A 306 15.70 27.90 12.89
CA ASP A 306 16.09 27.79 14.28
C ASP A 306 17.07 26.62 14.53
N LEU A 307 17.50 25.91 13.48
CA LEU A 307 18.40 24.78 13.58
C LEU A 307 19.88 25.19 13.61
N GLU A 308 20.67 24.28 14.16
CA GLU A 308 22.11 24.38 14.34
C GLU A 308 22.83 23.20 13.65
N LEU A 309 24.10 23.39 13.28
CA LEU A 309 24.90 22.46 12.46
C LEU A 309 24.94 21.01 12.97
N CYS A 310 24.96 20.79 14.29
CA CYS A 310 25.10 19.47 14.89
C CYS A 310 23.76 18.79 15.22
N GLN A 311 22.63 19.36 14.83
CA GLN A 311 21.32 18.77 15.11
C GLN A 311 20.97 17.72 14.06
N ILE A 312 20.61 16.51 14.51
CA ILE A 312 20.28 15.40 13.60
C ILE A 312 19.11 15.72 12.66
N LEU A 313 18.17 16.55 13.13
CA LEU A 313 17.03 17.03 12.35
C LEU A 313 17.45 17.84 11.13
N LEU A 314 18.57 18.58 11.18
CA LEU A 314 19.07 19.33 10.04
C LEU A 314 19.33 18.40 8.85
N TYR A 315 19.97 17.26 9.08
CA TYR A 315 20.26 16.28 8.04
C TYR A 315 18.99 15.69 7.44
N ALA A 316 17.97 15.43 8.26
CA ALA A 316 16.68 14.97 7.76
C ALA A 316 16.04 16.00 6.82
N TYR A 317 16.05 17.28 7.19
CA TYR A 317 15.53 18.35 6.33
C TYR A 317 16.37 18.53 5.05
N LEU A 318 17.69 18.35 5.11
CA LEU A 318 18.55 18.39 3.92
C LEU A 318 18.20 17.27 2.94
N ASP A 319 17.97 16.04 3.42
CA ASP A 319 17.56 14.91 2.59
C ASP A 319 16.19 15.15 1.93
N ILE A 320 15.24 15.71 2.68
CA ILE A 320 13.92 16.12 2.17
C ILE A 320 14.05 17.15 1.05
N LEU A 321 14.90 18.16 1.24
CA LEU A 321 15.15 19.18 0.21
C LEU A 321 15.90 18.64 -0.99
N LEU A 322 16.80 17.66 -0.78
CA LEU A 322 17.43 16.93 -1.88
C LEU A 322 16.38 16.18 -2.71
N TYR A 323 15.39 15.55 -2.07
CA TYR A 323 14.27 14.93 -2.77
C TYR A 323 13.49 15.96 -3.60
N PHE A 324 13.09 17.08 -2.99
CA PHE A 324 12.35 18.13 -3.70
C PHE A 324 13.12 18.76 -4.87
N THR A 325 14.43 18.88 -4.77
CA THR A 325 15.27 19.43 -5.86
C THR A 325 15.60 18.42 -6.96
N LYS A 326 15.48 17.11 -6.69
CA LYS A 326 15.60 16.05 -7.70
C LYS A 326 14.33 15.88 -8.52
N GLN A 327 13.16 16.07 -7.92
CA GLN A 327 11.87 15.97 -8.61
C GLN A 327 11.65 17.23 -9.47
N LYS A 328 11.46 17.05 -10.78
CA LYS A 328 11.50 18.14 -11.78
C LYS A 328 10.51 19.28 -11.52
N ASP A 329 9.28 18.96 -11.16
CA ASP A 329 8.21 19.96 -11.07
C ASP A 329 8.26 20.70 -9.73
N MET A 330 8.58 19.99 -8.65
CA MET A 330 8.90 20.51 -7.34
C MET A 330 10.13 21.43 -7.41
N ALA A 331 11.16 21.06 -8.16
CA ALA A 331 12.35 21.89 -8.35
C ALA A 331 12.03 23.24 -9.00
N LYS A 332 11.06 23.29 -9.95
CA LYS A 332 10.60 24.57 -10.52
C LYS A 332 9.94 25.44 -9.45
N VAL A 333 8.99 24.88 -8.71
CA VAL A 333 8.30 25.60 -7.62
C VAL A 333 9.32 26.06 -6.57
N PHE A 334 10.30 25.22 -6.25
CA PHE A 334 11.36 25.54 -5.31
C PHE A 334 12.21 26.74 -5.76
N VAL A 335 12.62 26.79 -7.04
CA VAL A 335 13.40 27.92 -7.60
C VAL A 335 12.62 29.23 -7.53
N ASP A 336 11.31 29.19 -7.78
CA ASP A 336 10.45 30.36 -7.69
C ASP A 336 10.23 30.78 -6.22
N TYR A 337 10.08 29.81 -5.32
CA TYR A 337 9.89 30.05 -3.89
C TYR A 337 11.12 30.65 -3.19
N ILE A 338 12.34 30.27 -3.59
CA ILE A 338 13.58 30.80 -2.97
C ILE A 338 13.96 32.20 -3.45
N GLN A 339 13.14 32.85 -4.29
CA GLN A 339 13.38 34.24 -4.68
C GLN A 339 13.25 35.16 -3.47
N PRO A 340 14.19 36.09 -3.24
CA PRO A 340 14.09 37.01 -2.12
C PRO A 340 12.92 37.97 -2.34
N LYS A 341 12.25 38.34 -1.25
CA LYS A 341 11.16 39.35 -1.28
C LYS A 341 11.60 40.69 -1.87
N ASP A 342 12.87 41.04 -1.67
CA ASP A 342 13.51 42.22 -2.26
C ASP A 342 14.89 41.84 -2.82
N PRO A 343 15.01 41.63 -4.15
CA PRO A 343 16.27 41.31 -4.82
C PRO A 343 17.34 42.41 -4.71
N SER A 344 16.95 43.65 -4.41
CA SER A 344 17.91 44.76 -4.26
C SER A 344 18.62 44.74 -2.90
N ASN A 345 18.09 43.98 -1.93
CA ASN A 345 18.65 43.85 -0.59
C ASN A 345 19.33 42.49 -0.39
N GLY A 346 20.65 42.49 -0.39
CA GLY A 346 21.48 41.28 -0.17
C GLY A 346 21.13 40.50 1.12
N GLN A 347 20.66 41.18 2.16
CA GLN A 347 20.28 40.54 3.43
C GLN A 347 19.02 39.66 3.30
N MET A 348 18.15 39.96 2.33
CA MET A 348 16.93 39.17 2.13
C MET A 348 17.22 37.78 1.56
N TYR A 349 18.36 37.60 0.87
CA TYR A 349 18.79 36.28 0.41
C TYR A 349 19.04 35.32 1.55
N GLN A 350 19.52 35.77 2.72
CA GLN A 350 19.73 34.91 3.89
C GLN A 350 18.43 34.45 4.56
N LYS A 351 17.30 35.08 4.24
CA LYS A 351 15.98 34.77 4.81
C LYS A 351 15.15 33.82 3.96
N THR A 352 15.62 33.47 2.76
CA THR A 352 14.97 32.47 1.92
C THR A 352 15.27 31.07 2.46
N LEU A 353 14.51 30.06 2.05
CA LEU A 353 14.72 28.68 2.51
C LEU A 353 16.13 28.17 2.20
N LEU A 354 16.62 28.38 0.98
CA LEU A 354 18.00 28.05 0.62
C LEU A 354 19.01 28.91 1.40
N GLY A 355 18.73 30.21 1.56
CA GLY A 355 19.59 31.13 2.29
C GLY A 355 19.77 30.75 3.75
N VAL A 356 18.69 30.35 4.42
CA VAL A 356 18.71 29.91 5.81
C VAL A 356 19.63 28.71 5.98
N ILE A 357 19.56 27.73 5.08
CA ILE A 357 20.40 26.52 5.11
C ILE A 357 21.88 26.88 4.90
N LEU A 358 22.16 27.68 3.87
CA LEU A 358 23.54 28.11 3.57
C LEU A 358 24.11 29.05 4.63
N ASN A 359 23.26 29.64 5.47
CA ASN A 359 23.64 30.49 6.61
C ASN A 359 23.88 29.69 7.91
N ILE A 360 23.61 28.37 7.92
CA ILE A 360 23.96 27.52 9.06
C ILE A 360 25.49 27.37 9.08
N SER A 361 26.10 27.92 10.13
CA SER A 361 27.55 27.96 10.30
C SER A 361 27.90 27.88 11.78
N CYS A 362 29.13 27.45 12.07
CA CYS A 362 29.73 27.51 13.41
C CYS A 362 30.17 28.94 13.80
N LEU A 363 30.09 29.90 12.88
CA LEU A 363 30.49 31.30 13.07
C LEU A 363 29.39 32.15 13.73
N LEU A 364 29.81 33.25 14.35
CA LEU A 364 28.91 34.23 14.96
C LEU A 364 28.00 34.89 13.90
N LYS A 365 26.69 34.83 14.14
CA LYS A 365 25.68 35.53 13.32
C LYS A 365 25.76 37.06 13.51
N THR A 366 26.10 37.51 14.73
CA THR A 366 26.24 38.94 15.05
C THR A 366 27.66 39.25 15.56
N PRO A 367 28.47 39.98 14.79
CA PRO A 367 29.80 40.39 15.24
C PRO A 367 29.75 41.20 16.54
N GLY A 368 30.47 40.75 17.57
CA GLY A 368 30.63 41.49 18.84
C GLY A 368 29.57 41.20 19.92
N VAL A 369 28.58 40.35 19.64
CA VAL A 369 27.66 39.85 20.68
C VAL A 369 28.22 38.55 21.24
N ILE A 370 28.51 38.53 22.55
CA ILE A 370 28.88 37.32 23.29
C ILE A 370 27.59 36.54 23.58
N GLU A 371 26.90 36.08 22.55
CA GLU A 371 25.91 35.04 22.72
C GLU A 371 26.65 33.75 23.09
N ASN A 372 26.08 32.95 24.00
CA ASN A 372 26.64 31.68 24.42
C ASN A 372 26.90 30.81 23.19
N HIS A 373 28.15 30.75 22.75
CA HIS A 373 28.54 29.95 21.60
C HIS A 373 28.19 28.50 21.89
N GLY A 374 27.28 27.91 21.11
CA GLY A 374 26.91 26.49 21.24
C GLY A 374 28.11 25.56 21.07
N TYR A 375 29.09 25.99 20.27
CA TYR A 375 30.26 25.19 19.91
C TYR A 375 31.57 25.62 20.55
N PHE A 376 31.67 26.77 21.23
CA PHE A 376 32.94 27.22 21.81
C PHE A 376 32.65 27.90 23.15
N LEU A 377 32.59 27.09 24.21
CA LEU A 377 32.33 27.58 25.56
C LEU A 377 33.60 28.24 26.11
N ASN A 378 33.59 29.57 26.22
CA ASN A 378 34.71 30.39 26.72
C ASN A 378 36.06 30.11 26.02
N PRO A 379 36.21 30.43 24.72
CA PRO A 379 37.42 30.13 23.96
C PRO A 379 38.70 30.74 24.57
N SER A 380 38.58 31.84 25.34
CA SER A 380 39.70 32.45 26.07
C SER A 380 40.16 31.68 27.31
N ARG A 381 39.40 30.67 27.77
CA ARG A 381 39.69 29.84 28.96
C ARG A 381 39.97 28.39 28.60
N SER A 382 39.65 27.96 27.38
CA SER A 382 39.89 26.60 26.89
C SER A 382 41.36 26.38 26.52
N SER A 383 41.86 25.16 26.73
CA SER A 383 43.21 24.80 26.33
C SER A 383 43.34 24.67 24.80
N PRO A 384 44.54 24.85 24.22
CA PRO A 384 44.75 24.68 22.78
C PRO A 384 44.41 23.27 22.26
N GLN A 385 44.46 22.25 23.11
CA GLN A 385 44.09 20.88 22.75
C GLN A 385 42.57 20.71 22.67
N GLU A 386 41.83 21.26 23.63
CA GLU A 386 40.36 21.25 23.63
C GLU A 386 39.80 22.00 22.42
N ILE A 387 40.38 23.17 22.09
CA ILE A 387 39.98 23.95 20.90
C ILE A 387 40.21 23.13 19.62
N LYS A 388 41.35 22.47 19.47
CA LYS A 388 41.65 21.62 18.30
C LYS A 388 40.70 20.43 18.17
N VAL A 389 40.34 19.78 19.28
CA VAL A 389 39.38 18.67 19.26
C VAL A 389 38.00 19.18 18.85
N GLN A 390 37.60 20.34 19.36
CA GLN A 390 36.33 20.97 19.03
C GLN A 390 36.24 21.41 17.57
N GLU A 391 37.29 22.03 17.04
CA GLU A 391 37.45 22.35 15.62
C GLU A 391 37.38 21.09 14.75
N ALA A 392 38.10 20.03 15.12
CA ALA A 392 38.09 18.76 14.38
C ALA A 392 36.68 18.13 14.34
N ASN A 393 35.92 18.19 15.43
CA ASN A 393 34.55 17.70 15.49
C ASN A 393 33.62 18.53 14.58
N ILE A 394 33.74 19.86 14.61
CA ILE A 394 32.95 20.75 13.72
C ILE A 394 33.26 20.46 12.25
N HIS A 395 34.55 20.36 11.90
CA HIS A 395 34.97 20.04 10.54
C HIS A 395 34.47 18.66 10.07
N GLN A 396 34.45 17.66 10.95
CA GLN A 396 33.88 16.36 10.61
C GLN A 396 32.38 16.47 10.32
N VAL A 397 31.62 17.23 11.10
CA VAL A 397 30.17 17.45 10.92
C VAL A 397 29.87 18.22 9.64
N GLU A 398 30.69 19.22 9.31
CA GLU A 398 30.59 20.01 8.08
C GLU A 398 30.92 19.18 6.82
N LEU A 399 31.85 18.22 6.93
CA LEU A 399 32.23 17.31 5.84
C LEU A 399 31.36 16.04 5.76
N PHE A 400 30.68 15.64 6.84
CA PHE A 400 29.88 14.41 6.92
C PHE A 400 28.76 14.30 5.86
N PRO A 401 28.00 15.37 5.50
CA PRO A 401 26.97 15.25 4.46
C PRO A 401 27.57 14.94 3.07
N ALA A 402 28.87 15.09 2.85
CA ALA A 402 29.54 14.69 1.62
C ALA A 402 29.88 13.18 1.55
N GLN A 403 29.69 12.41 2.65
CA GLN A 403 30.09 10.99 2.73
C GLN A 403 28.94 10.02 3.01
N SER A 404 27.69 10.48 3.11
CA SER A 404 26.54 9.59 3.29
C SER A 404 26.39 8.62 2.10
N PRO A 405 26.29 7.29 2.33
CA PRO A 405 26.27 6.27 1.28
C PRO A 405 25.05 6.36 0.34
N ALA A 406 24.01 7.11 0.71
CA ALA A 406 22.87 7.41 -0.17
C ALA A 406 23.24 8.29 -1.38
N LEU A 407 24.36 9.03 -1.34
CA LEU A 407 24.85 9.85 -2.46
C LEU A 407 25.75 9.05 -3.44
N ASN A 408 26.31 7.92 -3.02
CA ASN A 408 27.31 7.18 -3.79
C ASN A 408 26.74 6.03 -4.65
N SER A 409 25.44 5.76 -4.61
CA SER A 409 24.85 4.66 -5.39
C SER A 409 24.53 5.02 -6.86
N HIS A 410 24.73 6.27 -7.30
CA HIS A 410 24.24 6.74 -8.61
C HIS A 410 25.28 7.37 -9.56
N PHE A 411 26.58 7.27 -9.27
CA PHE A 411 27.61 7.64 -10.24
C PHE A 411 28.54 6.46 -10.53
N PRO A 412 28.45 5.82 -11.71
CA PRO A 412 29.50 4.92 -12.13
C PRO A 412 30.75 5.78 -12.39
N HIS A 413 31.79 5.55 -11.60
CA HIS A 413 33.14 6.03 -11.87
C HIS A 413 33.59 5.50 -13.24
N GLN A 414 33.39 6.29 -14.30
CA GLN A 414 34.22 6.16 -15.48
C GLN A 414 35.58 6.78 -15.15
N GLY A 415 36.49 5.91 -14.73
CA GLY A 415 37.91 6.24 -14.66
C GLY A 415 38.43 6.53 -16.07
N ILE A 416 38.78 7.78 -16.32
CA ILE A 416 39.61 8.16 -17.45
C ILE A 416 41.06 7.95 -16.99
N SER A 417 41.73 7.01 -17.66
CA SER A 417 43.19 6.87 -17.67
C SER A 417 43.80 7.83 -18.68
#